data_AF-A0A3B5LA78-F1
#
_entry.id   AF-A0A3B5LA78-F1
#
_cell.length_a   1.000
_cell.length_b   1.000
_cell.length_c   1.000
_cell.angle_alpha   90.00
_cell.angle_beta   90.00
_cell.angle_gamma   90.00
#
_symmetry.space_group_name_H-M   'P 1'
#
loop_
_entity.id
_entity.type
_entity.pdbx_description
1 polymer ?
#
loop_
_entity_poly.entity_id
_entity_poly.type
_entity_poly.pdbx_seq_one_letter_code
_entity_poly.pdbx_strand_id
1 'polypeptide(L)'
;RAPVSVSAELFSSSSPDCHSSCLFRILTKLYESSHALGRFFSNAETFHLGESAVVQYKLTFIFPEEELRNSTLSTEIVYNVFRQFLYDQNEEESGTMFILPSSLKMHTMH
;
A
#
# COMPACT_ATOMS: atom_id res chain seq x y z
N ARG A 1 -18.74 -10.25 9.17
CA ARG A 1 -17.34 -9.79 9.21
C ARG A 1 -16.90 -9.54 7.77
N ALA A 2 -16.96 -8.30 7.31
CA ALA A 2 -16.60 -7.95 5.93
C ALA A 2 -15.11 -7.55 5.86
N PRO A 3 -14.35 -7.98 4.84
CA PRO A 3 -12.99 -7.51 4.62
C PRO A 3 -12.99 -6.04 4.21
N VAL A 4 -12.11 -5.23 4.78
CA VAL A 4 -11.89 -3.86 4.30
C VAL A 4 -10.89 -3.92 3.16
N SER A 5 -11.31 -3.46 1.99
CA SER A 5 -10.47 -3.38 0.79
C SER A 5 -10.07 -1.93 0.54
N VAL A 6 -8.77 -1.68 0.57
CA VAL A 6 -8.18 -0.39 0.20
C VAL A 6 -7.54 -0.56 -1.16
N SER A 7 -7.89 0.30 -2.10
CA SER A 7 -7.20 0.36 -3.40
C SER A 7 -6.47 1.67 -3.54
N ALA A 8 -5.28 1.65 -4.12
CA ALA A 8 -4.53 2.86 -4.37
C ALA A 8 -3.72 2.77 -5.66
N GLU A 9 -3.46 3.94 -6.25
CA GLU A 9 -2.71 4.12 -7.48
C GLU A 9 -1.36 4.74 -7.14
N LEU A 10 -0.30 4.14 -7.66
CA LEU A 10 1.07 4.58 -7.48
C LEU A 10 1.72 4.85 -8.83
N PHE A 11 2.44 5.96 -8.88
CA PHE A 11 3.25 6.32 -10.04
C PHE A 11 4.72 6.14 -9.64
N SER A 12 5.44 5.30 -10.37
CA SER A 12 6.88 5.11 -10.18
C SER A 12 7.64 5.68 -11.38
N SER A 13 8.77 6.33 -11.12
CA SER A 13 9.68 6.80 -12.17
C SER A 13 10.68 5.73 -12.63
N SER A 14 10.60 4.52 -12.09
CA SER A 14 11.52 3.40 -12.34
C SER A 14 11.11 2.57 -13.58
N SER A 15 11.86 1.53 -13.94
CA SER A 15 11.59 0.75 -15.16
C SER A 15 10.39 -0.23 -15.04
N PRO A 16 9.65 -0.47 -16.15
CA PRO A 16 8.37 -1.20 -16.20
C PRO A 16 8.37 -2.62 -15.60
N ASP A 17 9.48 -3.34 -15.74
CA ASP A 17 9.51 -4.80 -15.60
C ASP A 17 9.52 -5.33 -14.14
N CYS A 18 9.92 -4.53 -13.14
CA CYS A 18 9.94 -4.94 -11.72
C CYS A 18 8.75 -4.39 -10.92
N HIS A 19 7.96 -3.48 -11.48
CA HIS A 19 7.00 -2.67 -10.75
C HIS A 19 5.98 -3.43 -9.89
N SER A 20 5.20 -4.38 -10.40
CA SER A 20 4.14 -5.02 -9.60
C SER A 20 4.69 -5.99 -8.57
N SER A 21 5.61 -6.88 -8.97
CA SER A 21 6.17 -7.90 -8.08
C SER A 21 7.01 -7.29 -6.96
N CYS A 22 7.83 -6.28 -7.28
CA CYS A 22 8.64 -5.58 -6.29
C CYS A 22 7.75 -4.80 -5.31
N LEU A 23 6.71 -4.13 -5.81
CA LEU A 23 5.76 -3.36 -5.00
C LEU A 23 4.89 -4.27 -4.12
N PHE A 24 4.41 -5.40 -4.64
CA PHE A 24 3.72 -6.41 -3.84
C PHE A 24 4.58 -6.86 -2.67
N ARG A 25 5.85 -7.18 -2.91
CA ARG A 25 6.77 -7.65 -1.87
C ARG A 25 7.08 -6.56 -0.83
N ILE A 26 7.18 -5.31 -1.27
CA ILE A 26 7.38 -4.15 -0.39
C ILE A 26 6.14 -3.93 0.50
N LEU A 27 4.94 -3.85 -0.09
CA LEU A 27 3.70 -3.65 0.64
C LEU A 27 3.45 -4.76 1.65
N THR A 28 3.59 -6.01 1.23
CA THR A 28 3.42 -7.18 2.10
C THR A 28 4.36 -7.08 3.31
N LYS A 29 5.66 -6.84 3.09
CA LYS A 29 6.61 -6.69 4.19
C LYS A 29 6.29 -5.49 5.10
N LEU A 30 5.91 -4.35 4.52
CA LEU A 30 5.62 -3.14 5.28
C LEU A 30 4.42 -3.35 6.21
N TYR A 31 3.31 -3.88 5.68
CA TYR A 31 2.11 -4.08 6.46
C TYR A 31 2.25 -5.25 7.43
N GLU A 32 2.90 -6.36 7.05
CA GLU A 32 3.21 -7.46 7.98
C GLU A 32 4.11 -7.01 9.13
N SER A 33 5.12 -6.18 8.86
CA SER A 33 6.04 -5.65 9.88
C SER A 33 5.45 -4.50 10.69
N SER A 34 4.30 -3.95 10.29
CA SER A 34 3.67 -2.84 10.98
C SER A 34 3.03 -3.31 12.29
N HIS A 35 3.46 -2.72 13.41
CA HIS A 35 2.94 -3.06 14.74
C HIS A 35 1.41 -2.83 14.88
N ALA A 36 0.89 -1.83 14.14
CA ALA A 36 -0.52 -1.47 14.16
C ALA A 36 -1.34 -2.30 13.17
N LEU A 37 -0.82 -2.53 11.95
CA LEU A 37 -1.58 -3.11 10.84
C LEU A 37 -1.32 -4.60 10.59
N GLY A 38 -0.16 -5.13 10.98
CA GLY A 38 0.26 -6.49 10.63
C GLY A 38 -0.65 -7.58 11.17
N ARG A 39 -1.23 -7.38 12.36
CA ARG A 39 -2.21 -8.30 12.96
C ARG A 39 -3.56 -8.33 12.24
N PHE A 40 -3.82 -7.35 11.38
CA PHE A 40 -5.07 -7.21 10.62
C PHE A 40 -4.87 -7.40 9.12
N PHE A 41 -3.62 -7.30 8.64
CA PHE A 41 -3.26 -7.51 7.26
C PHE A 41 -3.55 -8.96 6.86
N SER A 42 -4.29 -9.13 5.77
CA SER A 42 -4.65 -10.45 5.26
C SER A 42 -4.02 -10.73 3.90
N ASN A 43 -4.07 -9.76 2.98
CA ASN A 43 -3.50 -9.92 1.66
C ASN A 43 -3.15 -8.58 1.02
N ALA A 44 -2.15 -8.59 0.14
CA ALA A 44 -1.88 -7.53 -0.80
C ALA A 44 -2.01 -8.07 -2.23
N GLU A 45 -2.51 -7.26 -3.15
CA GLU A 45 -2.61 -7.59 -4.56
C GLU A 45 -2.11 -6.39 -5.33
N THR A 46 -1.36 -6.62 -6.40
CA THR A 46 -0.88 -5.55 -7.28
C THR A 46 -1.33 -5.84 -8.69
N PHE A 47 -1.86 -4.82 -9.33
CA PHE A 47 -2.40 -4.82 -10.68
C PHE A 47 -1.64 -3.81 -11.51
N HIS A 48 -1.21 -4.24 -12.69
CA HIS A 48 -0.58 -3.36 -13.65
C HIS A 48 -1.63 -2.79 -14.60
N LEU A 49 -1.68 -1.46 -14.70
CA LEU A 49 -2.58 -0.78 -15.63
C LEU A 49 -1.86 -0.56 -16.98
N GLY A 50 -1.54 -1.65 -17.67
CA GLY A 50 -0.97 -1.63 -19.03
C GLY A 50 0.42 -1.01 -19.15
N GLU A 51 0.65 -0.24 -20.23
CA GLU A 51 1.92 0.45 -20.55
C GLU A 51 2.18 1.72 -19.72
N SER A 52 1.26 2.07 -18.83
CA SER A 52 1.40 3.26 -18.00
C SER A 52 2.27 2.96 -16.78
N ALA A 53 3.04 3.94 -16.30
CA ALA A 53 3.83 3.86 -15.07
C ALA A 53 2.97 3.79 -13.79
N VAL A 54 1.69 3.42 -13.93
CA VAL A 54 0.68 3.36 -12.87
C VAL A 54 0.50 1.92 -12.43
N VAL A 55 0.85 1.68 -11.17
CA VAL A 55 0.58 0.40 -10.50
C VAL A 55 -0.59 0.62 -9.56
N GLN A 56 -1.65 -0.15 -9.77
CA GLN A 56 -2.75 -0.22 -8.83
C GLN A 56 -2.46 -1.33 -7.82
N TYR A 57 -2.81 -1.13 -6.57
CA TYR A 57 -2.71 -2.19 -5.57
C TYR A 57 -3.94 -2.20 -4.68
N LYS A 58 -4.23 -3.39 -4.14
CA LYS A 58 -5.33 -3.64 -3.23
C LYS A 58 -4.81 -4.29 -1.96
N LEU A 59 -5.16 -3.73 -0.82
CA LEU A 59 -4.85 -4.30 0.49
C LEU A 59 -6.15 -4.78 1.13
N THR A 60 -6.12 -6.00 1.62
CA THR A 60 -7.24 -6.62 2.33
C THR A 60 -6.89 -6.75 3.79
N PHE A 61 -7.75 -6.19 4.64
CA PHE A 61 -7.61 -6.27 6.09
C PHE A 61 -8.83 -6.96 6.72
N ILE A 62 -8.59 -7.87 7.68
CA ILE A 62 -9.64 -8.62 8.39
C ILE A 62 -9.67 -8.18 9.85
N PHE A 63 -10.75 -7.51 10.25
CA PHE A 63 -10.89 -6.94 11.59
C PHE A 63 -11.78 -7.78 12.51
N PRO A 64 -11.35 -8.10 13.75
CA PRO A 64 -12.17 -8.83 14.73
C PRO A 64 -13.37 -8.04 15.24
N GLU A 65 -13.33 -6.72 15.17
CA GLU A 65 -14.26 -5.85 15.89
C GLU A 65 -14.81 -4.77 14.95
N GLU A 66 -16.13 -4.56 14.97
CA GLU A 66 -16.82 -3.57 14.15
C GLU A 66 -16.49 -2.13 14.59
N GLU A 67 -16.22 -1.89 15.88
CA GLU A 67 -15.87 -0.56 16.42
C GLU A 67 -14.50 -0.05 15.94
N LEU A 68 -13.51 -0.93 15.81
CA LEU A 68 -12.18 -0.57 15.29
C LEU A 68 -12.21 -0.17 13.81
N ARG A 69 -13.21 -0.65 13.06
CA ARG A 69 -13.40 -0.33 11.64
C ARG A 69 -13.68 1.16 11.41
N ASN A 70 -14.29 1.84 12.39
CA ASN A 70 -14.77 3.21 12.25
C ASN A 70 -13.91 4.25 12.97
N SER A 71 -13.08 3.87 13.96
CA SER A 71 -12.33 4.83 14.79
C SER A 71 -10.82 4.66 14.80
N THR A 72 -10.28 3.47 14.55
CA THR A 72 -8.84 3.22 14.75
C THR A 72 -8.12 2.93 13.43
N LEU A 73 -8.83 2.57 12.38
CA LEU A 73 -8.25 2.27 11.06
C LEU A 73 -9.03 2.91 9.93
N SER A 74 -9.21 4.23 10.04
CA SER A 74 -9.47 5.05 8.85
C SER A 74 -8.41 4.75 7.81
N THR A 75 -8.79 4.73 6.55
CA THR A 75 -7.89 4.68 5.38
C THR A 75 -6.66 5.57 5.56
N GLU A 76 -6.80 6.65 6.32
CA GLU A 76 -5.76 7.55 6.79
C GLU A 76 -4.59 6.87 7.53
N ILE A 77 -4.78 5.84 8.36
CA ILE A 77 -3.65 5.15 9.03
C ILE A 77 -2.87 4.31 8.03
N VAL A 78 -3.57 3.55 7.19
CA VAL A 78 -2.95 2.77 6.11
C VAL A 78 -2.17 3.70 5.19
N TYR A 79 -2.77 4.85 4.87
CA TYR A 79 -2.15 5.92 4.09
C TYR A 79 -0.92 6.50 4.79
N ASN A 80 -1.02 6.84 6.08
CA ASN A 80 0.07 7.46 6.83
C ASN A 80 1.25 6.51 7.02
N VAL A 81 1.02 5.23 7.31
CA VAL A 81 2.09 4.22 7.40
C VAL A 81 2.81 4.09 6.08
N PHE A 82 2.06 4.02 4.96
CA PHE A 82 2.67 3.92 3.65
C PHE A 82 3.38 5.21 3.24
N ARG A 83 2.79 6.36 3.52
CA ARG A 83 3.39 7.67 3.27
C ARG A 83 4.69 7.83 4.05
N GLN A 84 4.72 7.44 5.33
CA GLN A 84 5.95 7.44 6.13
C GLN A 84 7.01 6.55 5.50
N PHE A 85 6.65 5.34 5.07
CA PHE A 85 7.57 4.48 4.33
C PHE A 85 8.11 5.17 3.08
N LEU A 86 7.27 5.83 2.28
CA LEU A 86 7.71 6.57 1.08
C LEU A 86 8.64 7.76 1.40
N TYR A 87 8.47 8.43 2.53
CA TYR A 87 9.38 9.49 2.97
C TYR A 87 10.67 8.94 3.58
N ASP A 88 10.61 7.78 4.22
CA ASP A 88 11.78 7.06 4.76
C ASP A 88 12.59 6.38 3.65
N GLN A 89 12.05 6.22 2.44
CA GLN A 89 12.82 5.81 1.25
C GLN A 89 13.83 6.91 0.91
N ASN A 90 15.01 6.86 1.51
CA ASN A 90 16.13 7.69 1.10
C ASN A 90 16.47 7.40 -0.37
N GLU A 91 16.59 8.45 -1.19
CA GLU A 91 16.94 8.38 -2.62
C GLU A 91 18.23 7.57 -2.87
N GLU A 92 19.14 7.52 -1.89
CA GLU A 92 20.41 6.79 -1.98
C GLU A 92 20.30 5.28 -1.69
N GLU A 93 19.28 4.83 -0.94
CA GLU A 93 19.14 3.42 -0.52
C GLU A 93 18.16 2.63 -1.42
N SER A 94 17.18 3.32 -2.02
CA SER A 94 16.10 2.69 -2.79
C SER A 94 16.44 2.44 -4.27
N GLY A 95 17.73 2.29 -4.62
CA GLY A 95 18.32 2.33 -5.97
C GLY A 95 17.72 1.45 -7.09
N THR A 96 16.58 0.79 -6.87
CA THR A 96 15.80 0.04 -7.86
C THR A 96 14.34 0.49 -8.02
N MET A 97 13.74 1.22 -7.06
CA MET A 97 12.36 1.70 -7.18
C MET A 97 12.11 2.95 -6.31
N PHE A 98 11.81 4.09 -6.96
CA PHE A 98 11.40 5.32 -6.29
C PHE A 98 9.93 5.62 -6.59
N ILE A 99 9.19 6.00 -5.55
CA ILE A 99 7.76 6.31 -5.63
C ILE A 99 7.55 7.70 -5.02
N LEU A 100 6.96 8.60 -5.79
CA LEU A 100 6.66 9.94 -5.32
C LEU A 100 5.52 9.89 -4.28
N PRO A 101 5.73 10.38 -3.04
CA PRO A 101 4.69 10.40 -2.01
C PRO A 101 3.42 11.17 -2.43
N SER A 102 3.59 12.21 -3.26
CA SER A 102 2.51 13.04 -3.79
C SER A 102 1.70 12.39 -4.91
N SER A 103 2.21 11.30 -5.51
CA SER A 103 1.53 10.57 -6.58
C SER A 103 0.56 9.50 -6.07
N LEU A 104 0.62 9.18 -4.78
CA LEU A 104 -0.25 8.20 -4.15
C LEU A 104 -1.70 8.70 -4.11
N LYS A 105 -2.61 7.98 -4.75
CA LYS A 105 -4.06 8.20 -4.65
C LYS A 105 -4.72 7.00 -3.99
N MET A 106 -5.61 7.23 -3.04
CA MET A 106 -6.30 6.17 -2.30
C MET A 106 -7.81 6.26 -2.49
N HIS A 107 -8.43 5.12 -2.71
CA HIS A 107 -9.87 4.97 -2.84
C HIS A 107 -10.34 3.86 -1.90
N THR A 108 -11.38 4.15 -1.13
CA THR A 108 -12.11 3.13 -0.36
C THR A 108 -13.09 2.42 -1.28
N MET A 109 -12.99 1.10 -1.37
CA MET A 109 -14.02 0.28 -2.01
C MET A 109 -15.15 0.10 -1.00
N HIS A 110 -16.33 0.64 -1.32
CA HIS A 110 -17.53 0.58 -0.49
C HIS A 110 -18.35 -0.69 -0.78
#